data_AF-A0A975HJP0-F1
#
_entry.id   AF-A0A975HJP0-F1
#
_cell.length_a   1.000
_cell.length_b   1.000
_cell.length_c   1.000
_cell.angle_alpha   90.00
_cell.angle_beta   90.00
_cell.angle_gamma   90.00
#
_symmetry.space_group_name_H-M   'P 1'
#
loop_
_entity.id
_entity.type
_entity.pdbx_description
1 polymer ?
#
loop_
_entity_poly.entity_id
_entity_poly.type
_entity_poly.pdbx_seq_one_letter_code
_entity_poly.pdbx_strand_id
1 'polypeptide(L)'
;MKHGNITKLLALSALSSAFMASADVANGGFETWSNGVPSNWSIIDSGINVTSTTQIVKAGQTAAKVTVNTGTQGDTDFLQDIAVEAGKSYTFSTWVYHTEGGIKARLIADGYQNYSDPFTLNQWQQISFNYTASASKTIQIGLRFYDVSGFDGSEVVYVDDFQPSETSTTPPPQSCSAHNVALTLTTDSYASETSWTLKAGSTQVASGNGYNNNATVTENFCLNDGDYTFTIFDAYGDGICCSYGNGNYALKEGSTELASGSSFTSQQSHNFTLGSGDTGGGDTGGNNGGDTTGYYASAQGLNGFALKTALYNIINNHQNQGYSAIWNFYDQYERDTYFEKDNSILDRYSEKPSGADSIHFTAVTDQCGTYSTEGGCYNREHSFPKSWFGGTVEPMHSDVHHIFATDGYVNSKRSNYPYGEVASASYVSSNGSKLGSASTSLGYTGTVFEPIDAFKGDFARAYFYMATRYQNVISTWEKNTTYSDAVLNGTSDVVFEPWVINMLKRWHQNDPVDAIERARNDAAFNHQGNRNPYVDHPEYVEAIW
;
A
#
# COMPACT_ATOMS: atom_id res chain seq x y z
N MET A 1 81.97 -2.64 35.98
CA MET A 1 81.12 -3.84 36.14
C MET A 1 79.71 -3.37 36.43
N LYS A 2 78.74 -3.93 35.68
CA LYS A 2 77.31 -3.63 35.74
C LYS A 2 76.77 -3.90 37.15
N HIS A 3 75.90 -3.02 37.66
CA HIS A 3 74.68 -3.42 38.37
C HIS A 3 73.64 -2.30 38.22
N GLY A 4 72.52 -2.65 37.58
CA GLY A 4 71.41 -1.74 37.32
C GLY A 4 70.50 -1.62 38.55
N ASN A 5 70.01 -0.40 38.77
CA ASN A 5 68.84 -0.14 39.60
C ASN A 5 67.71 0.35 38.70
N ILE A 6 66.61 -0.39 38.72
CA ILE A 6 65.36 -0.06 38.02
C ILE A 6 64.63 0.97 38.88
N THR A 7 64.60 2.21 38.44
CA THR A 7 63.71 3.24 38.98
C THR A 7 62.44 3.25 38.13
N LYS A 8 61.31 2.83 38.72
CA LYS A 8 59.99 2.94 38.09
C LYS A 8 59.65 4.42 37.87
N LEU A 9 59.57 4.84 36.61
CA LEU A 9 58.92 6.08 36.22
C LEU A 9 57.41 5.82 36.19
N LEU A 10 56.66 6.42 37.12
CA LEU A 10 55.21 6.54 36.98
C LEU A 10 54.92 7.56 35.88
N ALA A 11 54.55 7.09 34.69
CA ALA A 11 53.91 7.92 33.69
C ALA A 11 52.43 8.05 34.06
N LEU A 12 52.05 9.23 34.54
CA LEU A 12 50.67 9.65 34.72
C LEU A 12 50.10 9.88 33.31
N SER A 13 49.48 8.86 32.71
CA SER A 13 48.72 9.01 31.49
C SER A 13 47.46 9.81 31.82
N ALA A 14 47.45 11.10 31.47
CA ALA A 14 46.20 11.83 31.32
C ALA A 14 45.38 11.09 30.25
N LEU A 15 44.40 10.29 30.67
CA LEU A 15 43.33 9.88 29.78
C LEU A 15 42.60 11.17 29.39
N SER A 16 42.92 11.70 28.20
CA SER A 16 41.96 12.50 27.47
C SER A 16 40.76 11.58 27.25
N SER A 17 39.72 11.74 28.05
CA SER A 17 38.39 11.23 27.74
C SER A 17 37.98 11.91 26.44
N ALA A 18 38.33 11.31 25.32
CA ALA A 18 37.69 11.59 24.06
C ALA A 18 36.24 11.14 24.27
N PHE A 19 35.40 12.09 24.69
CA PHE A 19 33.96 11.92 24.58
C PHE A 19 33.70 11.51 23.13
N MET A 20 33.14 10.32 22.93
CA MET A 20 32.60 9.95 21.63
C MET A 20 31.55 11.00 21.34
N ALA A 21 31.80 11.87 20.37
CA ALA A 21 30.88 12.93 20.01
C ALA A 21 29.73 12.28 19.22
N SER A 22 28.69 11.84 19.94
CA SER A 22 27.39 11.65 19.31
C SER A 22 26.87 13.04 18.91
N ALA A 23 26.33 13.16 17.69
CA ALA A 23 25.82 14.43 17.17
C ALA A 23 24.43 14.76 17.74
N ASP A 24 24.25 14.50 19.03
CA ASP A 24 22.95 14.54 19.69
C ASP A 24 22.51 15.98 19.94
N VAL A 25 21.26 16.26 19.57
CA VAL A 25 20.54 17.48 19.91
C VAL A 25 20.15 17.37 21.38
N ALA A 26 20.89 18.09 22.22
CA ALA A 26 20.62 18.10 23.65
C ALA A 26 19.24 18.70 23.93
N ASN A 27 18.46 18.02 24.78
CA ASN A 27 17.09 18.43 25.09
C ASN A 27 16.21 18.60 23.82
N GLY A 28 16.41 17.74 22.82
CA GLY A 28 15.64 17.78 21.57
C GLY A 28 14.14 17.49 21.75
N GLY A 29 13.76 16.76 22.82
CA GLY A 29 12.36 16.57 23.21
C GLY A 29 11.80 17.64 24.15
N PHE A 30 12.55 18.73 24.38
CA PHE A 30 12.10 19.88 25.18
C PHE A 30 11.53 19.56 26.56
N GLU A 31 12.10 18.59 27.28
CA GLU A 31 11.63 18.16 28.61
C GLU A 31 12.24 18.99 29.75
N THR A 32 13.28 19.77 29.47
CA THR A 32 14.00 20.55 30.48
C THR A 32 14.03 22.03 30.12
N TRP A 33 13.56 22.86 31.05
CA TRP A 33 13.44 24.31 30.89
C TRP A 33 14.08 25.03 32.06
N SER A 34 14.80 26.11 31.77
CA SER A 34 15.41 26.97 32.80
C SER A 34 15.11 28.42 32.47
N ASN A 35 14.56 29.15 33.44
CA ASN A 35 14.15 30.55 33.29
C ASN A 35 13.25 30.83 32.07
N GLY A 36 12.39 29.87 31.70
CA GLY A 36 11.46 29.99 30.57
C GLY A 36 12.07 29.69 29.20
N VAL A 37 13.35 29.29 29.13
CA VAL A 37 14.07 28.93 27.90
C VAL A 37 14.35 27.42 27.91
N PRO A 38 14.23 26.72 26.77
CA PRO A 38 14.58 25.31 26.70
C PRO A 38 16.09 25.14 26.90
N SER A 39 16.49 24.23 27.79
CA SER A 39 17.90 24.01 28.12
C SER A 39 18.69 23.61 26.87
N ASN A 40 19.93 24.08 26.73
CA ASN A 40 20.86 23.81 25.62
C ASN A 40 20.49 24.38 24.23
N TRP A 41 19.35 25.06 24.10
CA TRP A 41 19.00 25.83 22.91
C TRP A 41 19.41 27.29 23.10
N SER A 42 20.62 27.63 22.68
CA SER A 42 21.26 28.92 22.99
C SER A 42 21.09 29.99 21.92
N ILE A 43 20.63 29.63 20.72
CA ILE A 43 20.46 30.56 19.61
C ILE A 43 18.95 30.71 19.37
N ILE A 44 18.35 31.70 20.01
CA ILE A 44 16.94 32.05 19.86
C ILE A 44 16.89 33.51 19.45
N ASP A 45 16.50 33.77 18.21
CA ASP A 45 16.37 35.12 17.69
C ASP A 45 15.21 35.88 18.32
N SER A 46 15.28 37.21 18.28
CA SER A 46 14.33 38.09 18.97
C SER A 46 12.96 38.15 18.32
N GLY A 47 12.86 37.77 17.05
CA GLY A 47 11.60 37.70 16.32
C GLY A 47 10.73 36.50 16.69
N ILE A 48 11.21 35.59 17.54
CA ILE A 48 10.44 34.46 18.08
C ILE A 48 10.39 34.48 19.60
N ASN A 49 9.31 33.93 20.16
CA ASN A 49 9.19 33.66 21.59
C ASN A 49 8.94 32.17 21.79
N VAL A 50 9.78 31.51 22.59
CA VAL A 50 9.73 30.05 22.81
C VAL A 50 9.30 29.77 24.26
N THR A 51 8.25 28.97 24.45
CA THR A 51 7.71 28.63 25.77
C THR A 51 7.38 27.14 25.87
N SER A 52 7.37 26.58 27.09
CA SER A 52 6.97 25.19 27.32
C SER A 52 5.45 25.03 27.23
N THR A 53 4.98 23.93 26.67
CA THR A 53 3.56 23.55 26.70
C THR A 53 3.37 22.08 27.04
N THR A 54 2.25 21.74 27.70
CA THR A 54 1.83 20.35 27.97
C THR A 54 0.56 19.97 27.19
N GLN A 55 0.04 20.87 26.35
CA GLN A 55 -1.24 20.67 25.67
C GLN A 55 -1.10 20.02 24.29
N ILE A 56 -0.12 20.47 23.51
CA ILE A 56 0.21 19.95 22.18
C ILE A 56 1.64 19.46 22.27
N VAL A 57 1.80 18.16 22.47
CA VAL A 57 3.07 17.46 22.71
C VAL A 57 3.11 16.25 21.79
N LYS A 58 4.26 16.00 21.15
CA LYS A 58 4.46 14.83 20.30
C LYS A 58 4.96 13.65 21.12
N ALA A 59 5.94 13.89 21.98
CA ALA A 59 6.57 12.87 22.82
C ALA A 59 6.98 13.49 24.17
N GLY A 60 7.02 12.68 25.23
CA GLY A 60 7.36 13.19 26.56
C GLY A 60 6.23 13.96 27.23
N GLN A 61 6.56 14.92 28.08
CA GLN A 61 5.61 15.71 28.88
C GLN A 61 5.45 17.13 28.34
N THR A 62 6.46 17.68 27.67
CA THR A 62 6.44 19.08 27.21
C THR A 62 7.05 19.27 25.84
N ALA A 63 6.43 20.13 25.03
CA ALA A 63 6.98 20.57 23.75
C ALA A 63 7.34 22.06 23.75
N ALA A 64 8.08 22.51 22.73
CA ALA A 64 8.33 23.93 22.49
C ALA A 64 7.17 24.57 21.72
N LYS A 65 6.47 25.51 22.35
CA LYS A 65 5.55 26.44 21.68
C LYS A 65 6.34 27.66 21.21
N VAL A 66 6.49 27.81 19.90
CA VAL A 66 7.18 28.92 19.26
C VAL A 66 6.15 29.89 18.69
N THR A 67 6.19 31.15 19.16
CA THR A 67 5.38 32.24 18.58
C THR A 67 6.28 33.10 17.72
N VAL A 68 6.02 33.15 16.42
CA VAL A 68 6.77 33.96 15.45
C VAL A 68 6.09 35.31 15.32
N ASN A 69 6.80 36.39 15.65
CA ASN A 69 6.26 37.75 15.77
C ASN A 69 6.79 38.72 14.69
N THR A 70 7.54 38.22 13.71
CA THR A 70 8.17 39.01 12.66
C THR A 70 8.10 38.29 11.31
N GLY A 71 7.95 39.04 10.22
CA GLY A 71 8.14 38.53 8.86
C GLY A 71 9.62 38.53 8.44
N THR A 72 10.52 39.02 9.29
CA THR A 72 11.95 39.06 8.98
C THR A 72 12.58 37.69 9.24
N GLN A 73 12.72 36.91 8.17
CA GLN A 73 13.26 35.54 8.19
C GLN A 73 14.67 35.42 8.79
N GLY A 74 15.44 36.52 8.83
CA GLY A 74 16.77 36.55 9.41
C GLY A 74 16.82 36.74 10.93
N ASP A 75 15.66 36.84 11.58
CA ASP A 75 15.48 37.07 13.02
C ASP A 75 14.49 36.03 13.59
N THR A 76 14.57 34.79 13.11
CA THR A 76 13.68 33.69 13.53
C THR A 76 14.40 32.36 13.75
N ASP A 77 15.72 32.39 13.98
CA ASP A 77 16.48 31.19 14.31
C ASP A 77 16.15 30.65 15.68
N PHE A 78 15.93 29.33 15.73
CA PHE A 78 15.86 28.52 16.93
C PHE A 78 16.82 27.35 16.78
N LEU A 79 18.06 27.53 17.26
CA LEU A 79 19.19 26.64 16.96
C LEU A 79 19.99 26.22 18.20
N GLN A 80 20.70 25.12 18.01
CA GLN A 80 21.73 24.58 18.87
C GLN A 80 23.00 24.30 18.04
N ASP A 81 24.17 24.49 18.65
CA ASP A 81 25.45 24.02 18.09
C ASP A 81 25.73 22.57 18.51
N ILE A 82 26.06 21.73 17.54
CA ILE A 82 26.38 20.32 17.77
C ILE A 82 27.67 19.90 17.07
N ALA A 83 28.37 18.90 17.60
CA ALA A 83 29.58 18.35 16.98
C ALA A 83 29.25 17.17 16.06
N VAL A 84 29.83 17.17 14.86
CA VAL A 84 29.76 16.08 13.88
C VAL A 84 31.15 15.56 13.55
N GLU A 85 31.26 14.30 13.14
CA GLU A 85 32.52 13.63 12.82
C GLU A 85 32.63 13.32 11.33
N ALA A 86 33.82 13.57 10.75
CA ALA A 86 34.11 13.32 9.35
C ALA A 86 33.73 11.89 8.91
N GLY A 87 33.04 11.78 7.78
CA GLY A 87 32.63 10.53 7.18
C GLY A 87 31.43 9.86 7.84
N LYS A 88 30.87 10.43 8.92
CA LYS A 88 29.62 9.94 9.52
C LYS A 88 28.41 10.62 8.87
N SER A 89 27.34 9.83 8.75
CA SER A 89 26.02 10.29 8.31
C SER A 89 25.07 10.34 9.51
N TYR A 90 24.27 11.40 9.57
CA TYR A 90 23.33 11.71 10.63
C TYR A 90 21.99 12.06 10.00
N THR A 91 20.90 11.46 10.49
CA THR A 91 19.54 11.83 10.10
C THR A 91 19.01 12.83 11.12
N PHE A 92 19.07 14.12 10.79
CA PHE A 92 18.50 15.16 11.64
C PHE A 92 17.02 15.31 11.34
N SER A 93 16.18 15.26 12.35
CA SER A 93 14.74 15.44 12.18
C SER A 93 14.09 16.13 13.37
N THR A 94 12.90 16.69 13.15
CA THR A 94 12.01 17.17 14.22
C THR A 94 10.56 17.13 13.77
N TRP A 95 9.65 17.14 14.74
CA TRP A 95 8.22 17.26 14.52
C TRP A 95 7.77 18.70 14.68
N VAL A 96 6.95 19.15 13.74
CA VAL A 96 6.40 20.50 13.66
C VAL A 96 4.88 20.43 13.59
N TYR A 97 4.16 21.36 14.21
CA TYR A 97 2.70 21.45 14.19
C TYR A 97 2.30 22.91 13.97
N HIS A 98 1.56 23.18 12.89
CA HIS A 98 1.05 24.51 12.54
C HIS A 98 -0.40 24.69 12.99
N THR A 99 -0.77 25.91 13.39
CA THR A 99 -2.16 26.25 13.75
C THR A 99 -2.90 27.03 12.67
N GLU A 100 -2.21 27.88 11.92
CA GLU A 100 -2.86 28.93 11.10
C GLU A 100 -2.32 29.00 9.65
N GLY A 101 -1.10 28.53 9.39
CA GLY A 101 -0.52 28.32 8.06
C GLY A 101 0.05 29.56 7.38
N GLY A 102 0.26 30.63 8.14
CA GLY A 102 0.93 31.86 7.69
C GLY A 102 2.46 31.75 7.66
N ILE A 103 3.05 30.67 8.16
CA ILE A 103 4.49 30.45 8.17
C ILE A 103 4.87 28.99 7.87
N LYS A 104 6.10 28.79 7.39
CA LYS A 104 6.74 27.47 7.28
C LYS A 104 8.02 27.43 8.13
N ALA A 105 8.25 26.30 8.79
CA ALA A 105 9.51 26.01 9.47
C ALA A 105 10.50 25.38 8.48
N ARG A 106 11.77 25.77 8.54
CA ARG A 106 12.85 25.22 7.74
C ARG A 106 13.88 24.56 8.65
N LEU A 107 14.17 23.29 8.41
CA LEU A 107 15.24 22.58 9.10
C LEU A 107 16.59 23.19 8.71
N ILE A 108 17.43 23.44 9.71
CA ILE A 108 18.83 23.82 9.54
C ILE A 108 19.69 22.66 9.99
N ALA A 109 20.61 22.25 9.11
CA ALA A 109 21.68 21.30 9.39
C ALA A 109 22.87 21.64 8.51
N ASP A 110 23.83 22.39 9.06
CA ASP A 110 25.00 22.90 8.32
C ASP A 110 24.62 23.65 7.02
N GLY A 111 23.55 24.43 7.10
CA GLY A 111 22.89 25.04 5.97
C GLY A 111 21.39 24.81 6.00
N TYR A 112 20.68 25.44 5.08
CA TYR A 112 19.23 25.36 5.03
C TYR A 112 18.74 24.13 4.27
N GLN A 113 17.86 23.36 4.91
CA GLN A 113 17.35 22.10 4.39
C GLN A 113 15.83 22.19 4.13
N ASN A 114 15.12 21.10 4.43
CA ASN A 114 13.73 20.85 4.11
C ASN A 114 12.77 21.78 4.87
N TYR A 115 11.60 21.99 4.28
CA TYR A 115 10.52 22.80 4.87
C TYR A 115 9.39 21.93 5.38
N SER A 116 8.72 22.40 6.43
CA SER A 116 7.37 21.94 6.78
C SER A 116 6.36 22.45 5.74
N ASP A 117 5.29 21.71 5.52
CA ASP A 117 4.11 22.19 4.79
C ASP A 117 3.25 23.10 5.68
N PRO A 118 3.13 24.41 5.38
CA PRO A 118 2.34 25.34 6.18
C PRO A 118 0.84 25.03 6.16
N PHE A 119 0.32 24.28 5.18
CA PHE A 119 -1.11 23.97 5.08
C PHE A 119 -1.52 22.68 5.80
N THR A 120 -0.53 21.93 6.29
CA THR A 120 -0.75 20.80 7.19
C THR A 120 -1.01 21.34 8.60
N LEU A 121 -2.25 21.75 8.82
CA LEU A 121 -2.73 22.37 10.06
C LEU A 121 -3.26 21.35 11.05
N ASN A 122 -3.12 21.67 12.32
CA ASN A 122 -3.71 20.94 13.43
C ASN A 122 -3.31 19.45 13.53
N GLN A 123 -2.14 19.11 12.99
CA GLN A 123 -1.53 17.80 13.10
C GLN A 123 -0.01 17.91 13.07
N TRP A 124 0.67 16.95 13.70
CA TRP A 124 2.13 16.86 13.67
C TRP A 124 2.62 16.38 12.30
N GLN A 125 3.69 16.99 11.80
CA GLN A 125 4.42 16.60 10.59
C GLN A 125 5.92 16.55 10.90
N GLN A 126 6.63 15.59 10.34
CA GLN A 126 8.08 15.47 10.54
C GLN A 126 8.83 16.05 9.35
N ILE A 127 9.85 16.85 9.63
CA ILE A 127 10.86 17.27 8.66
C ILE A 127 12.19 16.61 9.00
N SER A 128 12.89 16.08 8.00
CA SER A 128 14.11 15.29 8.17
C SER A 128 15.14 15.60 7.09
N PHE A 129 16.43 15.43 7.39
CA PHE A 129 17.53 15.58 6.45
C PHE A 129 18.71 14.66 6.81
N ASN A 130 19.22 13.95 5.81
CA ASN A 130 20.44 13.15 5.94
C ASN A 130 21.68 13.97 5.66
N TYR A 131 22.42 14.27 6.73
CA TYR A 131 23.66 15.01 6.69
C TYR A 131 24.86 14.07 6.76
N THR A 132 25.76 14.11 5.76
CA THR A 132 27.06 13.42 5.83
C THR A 132 28.17 14.44 6.02
N ALA A 133 28.87 14.35 7.15
CA ALA A 133 29.92 15.31 7.50
C ALA A 133 31.16 15.09 6.63
N SER A 134 31.56 16.08 5.84
CA SER A 134 32.81 16.02 5.05
C SER A 134 34.06 16.20 5.91
N ALA A 135 33.92 16.77 7.11
CA ALA A 135 34.97 16.96 8.09
C ALA A 135 34.37 16.96 9.50
N SER A 136 35.16 16.64 10.52
CA SER A 136 34.74 16.79 11.91
C SER A 136 34.70 18.27 12.27
N LYS A 137 33.53 18.79 12.63
CA LYS A 137 33.30 20.20 12.93
C LYS A 137 32.08 20.39 13.81
N THR A 138 31.89 21.61 14.30
CA THR A 138 30.61 22.02 14.90
C THR A 138 29.71 22.55 13.79
N ILE A 139 28.44 22.17 13.82
CA ILE A 139 27.40 22.66 12.91
C ILE A 139 26.22 23.19 13.71
N GLN A 140 25.44 24.09 13.10
CA GLN A 140 24.16 24.54 13.64
C GLN A 140 23.05 23.58 13.22
N ILE A 141 22.19 23.25 14.18
CA ILE A 141 20.96 22.47 14.01
C ILE A 141 19.77 23.20 14.62
N GLY A 142 18.62 23.14 13.96
CA GLY A 142 17.35 23.60 14.51
C GLY A 142 16.42 24.11 13.42
N LEU A 143 15.66 25.17 13.71
CA LEU A 143 14.68 25.74 12.77
C LEU A 143 14.94 27.20 12.47
N ARG A 144 14.51 27.62 11.27
CA ARG A 144 14.21 29.00 10.92
C ARG A 144 12.79 29.11 10.38
N PHE A 145 12.10 30.19 10.73
CA PHE A 145 10.70 30.38 10.32
C PHE A 145 10.58 31.41 9.20
N TYR A 146 9.79 31.07 8.18
CA TYR A 146 9.57 31.87 6.99
C TYR A 146 8.10 32.23 6.85
N ASP A 147 7.82 33.51 6.71
CA ASP A 147 6.49 34.02 6.38
C ASP A 147 6.04 33.53 4.99
N VAL A 148 4.74 33.29 4.86
CA VAL A 148 4.08 33.02 3.58
C VAL A 148 2.86 33.93 3.42
N SER A 149 2.13 33.76 2.31
CA SER A 149 0.92 34.55 2.04
C SER A 149 -0.11 34.37 3.16
N GLY A 150 -0.53 35.47 3.77
CA GLY A 150 -1.51 35.47 4.86
C GLY A 150 -0.92 35.65 6.25
N PHE A 151 0.41 35.71 6.42
CA PHE A 151 1.02 36.05 7.71
C PHE A 151 0.60 37.46 8.15
N ASP A 152 -0.02 37.55 9.32
CA ASP A 152 -0.56 38.79 9.88
C ASP A 152 0.38 39.44 10.92
N GLY A 153 1.56 38.87 11.13
CA GLY A 153 2.55 39.32 12.09
C GLY A 153 2.65 38.46 13.35
N SER A 154 1.79 37.44 13.52
CA SER A 154 1.88 36.52 14.65
C SER A 154 1.37 35.12 14.29
N GLU A 155 2.19 34.09 14.47
CA GLU A 155 1.73 32.70 14.36
C GLU A 155 2.38 31.80 15.40
N VAL A 156 1.63 30.77 15.84
CA VAL A 156 2.11 29.75 16.75
C VAL A 156 2.45 28.46 16.00
N VAL A 157 3.64 27.93 16.27
CA VAL A 157 4.09 26.62 15.81
C VAL A 157 4.60 25.83 17.00
N TYR A 158 4.21 24.55 17.10
CA TYR A 158 4.76 23.65 18.11
C TYR A 158 5.85 22.80 17.49
N VAL A 159 6.91 22.57 18.26
CA VAL A 159 8.12 21.86 17.84
C VAL A 159 8.47 20.85 18.93
N ASP A 160 8.76 19.62 18.52
CA ASP A 160 9.06 18.54 19.45
C ASP A 160 9.95 17.44 18.84
N ASP A 161 10.56 16.64 19.71
CA ASP A 161 11.30 15.42 19.38
C ASP A 161 12.36 15.61 18.26
N PHE A 162 13.30 16.54 18.50
CA PHE A 162 14.50 16.66 17.69
C PHE A 162 15.40 15.44 17.83
N GLN A 163 15.84 14.89 16.71
CA GLN A 163 16.70 13.71 16.62
C GLN A 163 17.97 14.00 15.83
N PRO A 164 19.09 13.32 16.15
CA PRO A 164 19.28 12.41 17.30
C PRO A 164 19.30 13.17 18.65
N SER A 165 18.98 12.55 19.80
CA SER A 165 18.88 13.23 21.11
C SER A 165 19.67 12.55 22.23
N GLU A 166 20.17 13.33 23.20
CA GLU A 166 21.02 12.90 24.33
C GLU A 166 20.34 11.91 25.30
N THR A 167 19.00 11.84 25.29
CA THR A 167 18.25 10.81 26.05
C THR A 167 18.20 9.46 25.35
N SER A 168 18.74 9.37 24.13
CA SER A 168 19.15 8.08 23.59
C SER A 168 20.51 7.74 24.21
N THR A 169 20.51 6.98 25.30
CA THR A 169 21.58 5.99 25.46
C THR A 169 21.66 5.30 24.11
N THR A 170 22.82 5.35 23.42
CA THR A 170 23.00 4.60 22.17
C THR A 170 22.25 3.29 22.31
N PRO A 171 21.14 3.06 21.57
CA PRO A 171 20.65 1.72 21.51
C PRO A 171 21.83 0.94 20.92
N PRO A 172 22.30 -0.14 21.56
CA PRO A 172 23.22 -1.04 20.88
C PRO A 172 22.57 -1.33 19.53
N PRO A 173 23.34 -1.22 18.42
CA PRO A 173 22.85 -0.89 17.07
C PRO A 173 21.38 -1.24 16.97
N GLN A 174 20.48 -0.25 17.19
CA GLN A 174 19.12 -0.50 17.69
C GLN A 174 18.61 -1.75 17.02
N SER A 175 18.66 -2.88 17.76
CA SER A 175 17.98 -4.08 17.32
C SER A 175 16.56 -3.59 17.35
N CYS A 176 16.05 -3.24 16.17
CA CYS A 176 14.72 -2.74 16.02
C CYS A 176 13.85 -3.75 16.76
N SER A 177 13.28 -3.33 17.89
CA SER A 177 12.55 -4.24 18.76
C SER A 177 11.21 -4.63 18.15
N ALA A 178 10.83 -3.95 17.06
CA ALA A 178 9.72 -4.21 16.18
C ALA A 178 10.27 -4.45 14.75
N HIS A 179 10.17 -3.46 13.85
CA HIS A 179 10.45 -3.64 12.41
C HIS A 179 11.45 -2.65 11.80
N ASN A 180 12.60 -3.14 11.30
CA ASN A 180 13.65 -2.30 10.70
C ASN A 180 13.44 -2.19 9.19
N VAL A 181 12.95 -1.04 8.73
CA VAL A 181 12.59 -0.81 7.34
C VAL A 181 13.59 0.13 6.67
N ALA A 182 14.11 -0.25 5.51
CA ALA A 182 15.08 0.51 4.73
C ALA A 182 14.50 0.89 3.35
N LEU A 183 14.42 2.19 3.04
CA LEU A 183 14.17 2.69 1.69
C LEU A 183 15.51 2.90 0.99
N THR A 184 15.73 2.27 -0.15
CA THR A 184 16.78 2.64 -1.10
C THR A 184 16.12 3.37 -2.27
N LEU A 185 16.49 4.63 -2.50
CA LEU A 185 15.99 5.44 -3.61
C LEU A 185 17.18 5.84 -4.49
N THR A 186 17.15 5.45 -5.75
CA THR A 186 18.02 5.97 -6.80
C THR A 186 17.24 6.99 -7.60
N THR A 187 17.67 8.24 -7.60
CA THR A 187 17.07 9.31 -8.39
C THR A 187 17.61 9.31 -9.82
N ASP A 188 16.88 9.94 -10.74
CA ASP A 188 17.29 10.12 -12.12
C ASP A 188 17.97 11.48 -12.34
N SER A 189 18.01 11.99 -13.58
CA SER A 189 18.64 13.27 -13.86
C SER A 189 17.89 14.49 -13.33
N TYR A 190 16.72 14.31 -12.71
CA TYR A 190 15.88 15.38 -12.18
C TYR A 190 15.41 15.04 -10.77
N ALA A 191 16.34 14.83 -9.85
CA ALA A 191 16.01 14.43 -8.48
C ALA A 191 15.23 15.48 -7.66
N SER A 192 15.22 16.76 -8.09
CA SER A 192 14.54 17.84 -7.38
C SER A 192 13.01 17.74 -7.38
N GLU A 193 12.44 16.99 -8.31
CA GLU A 193 10.99 16.70 -8.40
C GLU A 193 10.59 15.45 -7.62
N THR A 194 11.56 14.61 -7.25
CA THR A 194 11.30 13.40 -6.45
C THR A 194 11.13 13.73 -4.98
N SER A 195 10.01 13.31 -4.42
CA SER A 195 9.79 13.31 -2.96
C SER A 195 9.01 12.09 -2.52
N TRP A 196 8.98 11.79 -1.23
CA TRP A 196 8.17 10.71 -0.69
C TRP A 196 7.70 10.99 0.72
N THR A 197 6.63 10.31 1.11
CA THR A 197 6.09 10.30 2.48
C THR A 197 5.85 8.86 2.91
N LEU A 198 6.02 8.60 4.20
CA LEU A 198 5.63 7.37 4.85
C LEU A 198 4.64 7.72 5.96
N LYS A 199 3.46 7.13 5.96
CA LYS A 199 2.38 7.42 6.91
C LYS A 199 1.95 6.18 7.68
N ALA A 200 1.62 6.31 8.96
CA ALA A 200 0.86 5.32 9.72
C ALA A 200 -0.59 5.83 9.82
N GLY A 201 -1.51 5.23 9.06
CA GLY A 201 -2.84 5.82 8.82
C GLY A 201 -2.74 7.21 8.17
N SER A 202 -3.35 8.23 8.79
CA SER A 202 -3.24 9.62 8.34
C SER A 202 -1.97 10.35 8.80
N THR A 203 -1.23 9.77 9.75
CA THR A 203 -0.08 10.44 10.39
C THR A 203 1.18 10.18 9.58
N GLN A 204 1.80 11.22 9.03
CA GLN A 204 3.13 11.10 8.42
C GLN A 204 4.18 10.76 9.48
N VAL A 205 4.82 9.60 9.34
CA VAL A 205 5.86 9.09 10.24
C VAL A 205 7.27 9.26 9.68
N ALA A 206 7.42 9.44 8.37
CA ALA A 206 8.66 9.89 7.74
C ALA A 206 8.36 10.57 6.39
N SER A 207 9.30 11.34 5.86
CA SER A 207 9.24 11.88 4.51
C SER A 207 10.64 12.25 4.03
N GLY A 208 10.81 12.45 2.73
CA GLY A 208 12.05 12.96 2.19
C GLY A 208 11.89 13.63 0.83
N ASN A 209 12.72 14.63 0.58
CA ASN A 209 12.77 15.42 -0.65
C ASN A 209 14.16 16.08 -0.79
N GLY A 210 14.37 16.84 -1.88
CA GLY A 210 15.58 17.67 -2.02
C GLY A 210 16.84 16.89 -2.43
N TYR A 211 16.68 15.83 -3.21
CA TYR A 211 17.76 14.92 -3.58
C TYR A 211 18.67 15.48 -4.68
N ASN A 212 19.89 14.95 -4.74
CA ASN A 212 20.83 15.20 -5.84
C ASN A 212 20.51 14.29 -7.03
N ASN A 213 20.76 14.78 -8.24
CA ASN A 213 20.56 14.03 -9.48
C ASN A 213 21.46 12.79 -9.53
N ASN A 214 20.92 11.68 -10.04
CA ASN A 214 21.60 10.41 -10.23
C ASN A 214 22.29 9.87 -8.97
N ALA A 215 21.65 10.06 -7.82
CA ALA A 215 22.19 9.63 -6.53
C ALA A 215 21.35 8.49 -5.96
N THR A 216 22.02 7.55 -5.29
CA THR A 216 21.36 6.55 -4.46
C THR A 216 21.43 6.99 -3.01
N VAL A 217 20.27 7.09 -2.36
CA VAL A 217 20.12 7.36 -0.94
C VAL A 217 19.48 6.17 -0.25
N THR A 218 19.88 5.90 0.98
CA THR A 218 19.26 4.89 1.82
C THR A 218 18.77 5.53 3.11
N GLU A 219 17.48 5.38 3.39
CA GLU A 219 16.80 5.89 4.56
C GLU A 219 16.35 4.70 5.41
N ASN A 220 16.66 4.69 6.71
CA ASN A 220 16.28 3.60 7.60
C ASN A 220 15.28 4.10 8.65
N PHE A 221 14.26 3.30 8.92
CA PHE A 221 13.15 3.60 9.83
C PHE A 221 12.96 2.44 10.80
N CYS A 222 12.76 2.77 12.08
CA CYS A 222 12.32 1.82 13.09
C CYS A 222 10.82 1.99 13.26
N LEU A 223 10.04 1.06 12.74
CA LEU A 223 8.59 1.13 12.72
C LEU A 223 8.01 0.11 13.71
N ASN A 224 6.92 0.49 14.37
CA ASN A 224 6.19 -0.43 15.25
C ASN A 224 5.28 -1.31 14.41
N ASP A 225 4.68 -2.32 15.04
CA ASP A 225 3.57 -3.05 14.45
C ASP A 225 2.46 -2.08 14.04
N GLY A 226 1.96 -2.22 12.82
CA GLY A 226 0.94 -1.34 12.29
C GLY A 226 0.95 -1.24 10.78
N ASP A 227 -0.04 -0.52 10.26
CA ASP A 227 -0.25 -0.31 8.83
C ASP A 227 0.39 1.00 8.39
N TYR A 228 1.15 0.92 7.32
CA TYR A 228 1.90 2.02 6.75
C TYR A 228 1.57 2.25 5.27
N THR A 229 1.63 3.50 4.84
CA THR A 229 1.55 3.91 3.43
C THR A 229 2.83 4.65 3.05
N PHE A 230 3.62 4.07 2.17
CA PHE A 230 4.71 4.74 1.48
C PHE A 230 4.19 5.34 0.18
N THR A 231 4.33 6.65 -0.01
CA THR A 231 3.98 7.32 -1.27
C THR A 231 5.21 8.04 -1.79
N ILE A 232 5.59 7.76 -3.03
CA ILE A 232 6.57 8.54 -3.78
C ILE A 232 5.85 9.47 -4.76
N PHE A 233 6.42 10.64 -5.00
CA PHE A 233 5.88 11.70 -5.84
C PHE A 233 6.93 12.14 -6.85
N ASP A 234 6.44 12.54 -8.01
CA ASP A 234 7.20 13.18 -9.07
C ASP A 234 6.39 14.39 -9.59
N ALA A 235 6.99 15.58 -9.55
CA ALA A 235 6.26 16.83 -9.75
C ALA A 235 5.83 17.05 -11.21
N TYR A 236 6.56 16.51 -12.19
CA TYR A 236 6.27 16.68 -13.61
C TYR A 236 5.56 15.49 -14.25
N GLY A 237 5.49 14.37 -13.54
CA GLY A 237 4.61 13.25 -13.83
C GLY A 237 5.16 12.28 -14.86
N ASP A 238 6.46 12.33 -15.15
CA ASP A 238 7.19 11.36 -15.96
C ASP A 238 7.86 10.27 -15.11
N GLY A 239 7.80 10.41 -13.78
CA GLY A 239 8.34 9.43 -12.83
C GLY A 239 9.87 9.47 -12.83
N ILE A 240 10.48 8.54 -12.09
CA ILE A 240 11.94 8.51 -11.93
C ILE A 240 12.65 7.59 -12.93
N CYS A 241 11.95 7.10 -13.95
CA CYS A 241 12.47 6.25 -15.03
C CYS A 241 11.56 6.32 -16.27
N CYS A 242 12.04 6.21 -17.51
CA CYS A 242 13.39 5.82 -17.95
C CYS A 242 13.95 6.74 -19.04
N SER A 243 13.23 7.82 -19.34
CA SER A 243 13.56 8.76 -20.41
C SER A 243 14.73 9.68 -20.03
N TYR A 244 14.89 9.97 -18.73
CA TYR A 244 15.86 10.94 -18.21
C TYR A 244 16.78 10.36 -17.12
N GLY A 245 16.96 9.05 -17.10
CA GLY A 245 17.80 8.34 -16.15
C GLY A 245 17.13 7.05 -15.68
N ASN A 246 17.87 6.23 -14.95
CA ASN A 246 17.38 4.92 -14.47
C ASN A 246 17.19 4.96 -12.96
N GLY A 247 16.30 5.84 -12.49
CA GLY A 247 15.91 5.89 -11.09
C GLY A 247 14.99 4.73 -10.71
N ASN A 248 14.97 4.40 -9.43
CA ASN A 248 14.13 3.37 -8.84
C ASN A 248 14.07 3.55 -7.32
N TYR A 249 13.09 2.93 -6.67
CA TYR A 249 13.07 2.81 -5.22
C TYR A 249 12.73 1.37 -4.79
N ALA A 250 13.21 1.00 -3.61
CA ALA A 250 12.86 -0.24 -2.94
C ALA A 250 12.83 -0.04 -1.42
N LEU A 251 11.70 -0.34 -0.79
CA LEU A 251 11.48 -0.33 0.66
C LEU A 251 11.51 -1.77 1.17
N LYS A 252 12.35 -2.09 2.16
CA LYS A 252 12.57 -3.46 2.62
C LYS A 252 12.62 -3.58 4.13
N GLU A 253 12.08 -4.67 4.67
CA GLU A 253 12.40 -5.16 6.00
C GLU A 253 13.27 -6.42 5.89
N GLY A 254 14.55 -6.30 6.28
CA GLY A 254 15.50 -7.40 6.07
C GLY A 254 15.60 -7.80 4.60
N SER A 255 15.18 -9.02 4.26
CA SER A 255 15.09 -9.51 2.86
C SER A 255 13.72 -9.31 2.21
N THR A 256 12.70 -8.95 2.98
CA THR A 256 11.32 -8.80 2.50
C THR A 256 11.16 -7.45 1.83
N GLU A 257 10.69 -7.44 0.59
CA GLU A 257 10.37 -6.22 -0.14
C GLU A 257 8.94 -5.78 0.18
N LEU A 258 8.80 -4.57 0.70
CA LEU A 258 7.54 -3.96 1.13
C LEU A 258 6.96 -3.04 0.04
N ALA A 259 7.83 -2.40 -0.73
CA ALA A 259 7.47 -1.59 -1.88
C ALA A 259 8.64 -1.50 -2.86
N SER A 260 8.38 -1.45 -4.16
CA SER A 260 9.39 -1.08 -5.16
C SER A 260 8.74 -0.46 -6.38
N GLY A 261 9.53 0.29 -7.14
CA GLY A 261 9.04 0.92 -8.35
C GLY A 261 10.08 1.80 -9.03
N SER A 262 9.72 2.32 -10.20
CA SER A 262 10.56 3.20 -11.00
C SER A 262 9.74 4.03 -11.98
N SER A 263 8.74 3.41 -12.61
CA SER A 263 7.84 4.09 -13.55
C SER A 263 6.47 4.34 -12.92
N PHE A 264 6.16 5.61 -12.72
CA PHE A 264 4.88 6.12 -12.26
C PHE A 264 4.67 7.51 -12.87
N THR A 265 3.46 8.05 -12.79
CA THR A 265 3.20 9.43 -13.24
C THR A 265 3.57 10.40 -12.13
N SER A 266 2.61 11.16 -11.58
CA SER A 266 2.92 12.16 -10.56
C SER A 266 3.10 11.58 -9.15
N GLN A 267 2.65 10.35 -8.91
CA GLN A 267 2.84 9.65 -7.65
C GLN A 267 2.62 8.14 -7.77
N GLN A 268 3.13 7.40 -6.80
CA GLN A 268 2.80 5.99 -6.56
C GLN A 268 2.77 5.72 -5.07
N SER A 269 1.71 5.05 -4.60
CA SER A 269 1.55 4.67 -3.19
C SER A 269 1.63 3.16 -3.04
N HIS A 270 2.25 2.71 -1.95
CA HIS A 270 2.39 1.32 -1.53
C HIS A 270 2.03 1.20 -0.06
N ASN A 271 1.40 0.09 0.27
CA ASN A 271 0.92 -0.17 1.62
C ASN A 271 1.59 -1.39 2.16
N PHE A 272 1.94 -1.35 3.42
CA PHE A 272 2.55 -2.48 4.05
C PHE A 272 2.23 -2.48 5.54
N THR A 273 2.13 -3.68 6.10
CA THR A 273 1.88 -3.89 7.52
C THR A 273 3.11 -4.54 8.13
N LEU A 274 3.42 -4.10 9.35
CA LEU A 274 4.47 -4.65 10.18
C LEU A 274 3.82 -5.28 11.42
N GLY A 275 4.33 -6.40 11.94
CA GLY A 275 3.93 -6.91 13.26
C GLY A 275 2.86 -8.00 13.34
N SER A 276 2.51 -8.69 12.26
CA SER A 276 1.62 -9.86 12.35
C SER A 276 2.36 -11.07 12.98
N GLY A 277 2.35 -11.16 14.30
CA GLY A 277 2.98 -12.25 15.05
C GLY A 277 2.39 -13.63 14.73
N ASP A 278 3.22 -14.50 14.14
CA ASP A 278 3.02 -15.95 14.14
C ASP A 278 3.59 -16.54 15.44
N THR A 279 2.81 -17.37 16.14
CA THR A 279 3.35 -18.34 17.10
C THR A 279 3.19 -19.76 16.55
N GLY A 280 3.95 -20.03 15.50
CA GLY A 280 4.55 -21.32 15.19
C GLY A 280 3.58 -22.41 14.75
N GLY A 281 3.50 -22.61 13.43
CA GLY A 281 3.04 -23.89 12.90
C GLY A 281 2.64 -23.90 11.43
N GLY A 282 3.53 -23.47 10.54
CA GLY A 282 3.57 -23.80 9.10
C GLY A 282 2.23 -23.84 8.36
N ASP A 283 1.88 -22.75 7.69
CA ASP A 283 1.12 -22.81 6.44
C ASP A 283 1.31 -21.50 5.64
N THR A 284 1.27 -21.64 4.32
CA THR A 284 1.40 -20.60 3.31
C THR A 284 0.10 -19.82 3.14
N GLY A 285 0.17 -18.48 3.18
CA GLY A 285 -0.84 -17.58 2.61
C GLY A 285 -1.77 -16.90 3.62
N GLY A 286 -1.87 -15.57 3.54
CA GLY A 286 -2.84 -14.80 4.33
C GLY A 286 -2.50 -13.32 4.45
N ASN A 287 -2.56 -12.60 3.34
CA ASN A 287 -2.47 -11.14 3.26
C ASN A 287 -3.77 -10.52 3.78
N ASN A 288 -3.78 -9.91 4.98
CA ASN A 288 -4.90 -9.07 5.46
C ASN A 288 -4.64 -7.64 4.98
N GLY A 289 -5.32 -7.25 3.90
CA GLY A 289 -5.20 -5.93 3.28
C GLY A 289 -5.92 -4.86 4.10
N GLY A 290 -5.17 -3.90 4.64
CA GLY A 290 -5.72 -2.60 5.03
C GLY A 290 -5.71 -1.66 3.80
N ASP A 291 -6.89 -1.22 3.35
CA ASP A 291 -7.01 -0.26 2.25
C ASP A 291 -6.41 1.10 2.60
N THR A 292 -5.45 1.58 1.83
CA THR A 292 -4.87 2.93 2.01
C THR A 292 -5.24 3.91 0.90
N THR A 293 -6.02 3.48 -0.09
CA THR A 293 -6.40 4.34 -1.21
C THR A 293 -7.55 5.27 -0.85
N GLY A 294 -8.16 5.08 0.34
CA GLY A 294 -9.41 5.69 0.75
C GLY A 294 -10.61 5.18 -0.06
N TYR A 295 -10.40 4.29 -1.02
CA TYR A 295 -11.43 3.77 -1.91
C TYR A 295 -12.51 3.01 -1.14
N TYR A 296 -12.12 2.27 -0.10
CA TYR A 296 -12.96 1.54 0.84
C TYR A 296 -13.15 2.26 2.18
N ALA A 297 -12.82 3.55 2.30
CA ALA A 297 -12.92 4.29 3.57
C ALA A 297 -14.32 4.23 4.20
N SER A 298 -15.39 4.29 3.39
CA SER A 298 -16.77 4.18 3.89
C SER A 298 -17.17 2.77 4.33
N ALA A 299 -16.35 1.76 4.03
CA ALA A 299 -16.54 0.37 4.44
C ALA A 299 -15.77 0.03 5.74
N GLN A 300 -14.84 0.89 6.17
CA GLN A 300 -13.97 0.62 7.32
C GLN A 300 -14.76 0.41 8.62
N GLY A 301 -14.45 -0.68 9.33
CA GLY A 301 -15.07 -1.01 10.63
C GLY A 301 -16.51 -1.54 10.53
N LEU A 302 -17.08 -1.66 9.33
CA LEU A 302 -18.40 -2.26 9.13
C LEU A 302 -18.28 -3.78 9.02
N ASN A 303 -19.38 -4.50 9.29
CA ASN A 303 -19.50 -5.94 9.09
C ASN A 303 -20.92 -6.32 8.61
N GLY A 304 -21.11 -7.58 8.24
CA GLY A 304 -22.37 -8.13 7.77
C GLY A 304 -22.94 -7.35 6.56
N PHE A 305 -24.26 -7.24 6.51
CA PHE A 305 -24.93 -6.53 5.39
C PHE A 305 -24.70 -5.02 5.38
N ALA A 306 -24.28 -4.41 6.51
CA ALA A 306 -23.87 -3.01 6.52
C ALA A 306 -22.58 -2.81 5.72
N LEU A 307 -21.58 -3.70 5.90
CA LEU A 307 -20.37 -3.70 5.10
C LEU A 307 -20.69 -3.93 3.62
N LYS A 308 -21.51 -4.94 3.30
CA LYS A 308 -21.95 -5.20 1.91
C LYS A 308 -22.58 -3.97 1.25
N THR A 309 -23.44 -3.26 1.97
CA THR A 309 -24.11 -2.04 1.46
C THR A 309 -23.12 -0.89 1.26
N ALA A 310 -22.15 -0.74 2.15
CA ALA A 310 -21.08 0.25 1.96
C ALA A 310 -20.23 -0.07 0.73
N LEU A 311 -19.86 -1.34 0.53
CA LEU A 311 -19.13 -1.79 -0.65
C LEU A 311 -19.94 -1.58 -1.93
N TYR A 312 -21.24 -1.89 -1.93
CA TYR A 312 -22.14 -1.55 -3.04
C TYR A 312 -22.05 -0.06 -3.40
N ASN A 313 -22.16 0.84 -2.42
CA ASN A 313 -22.11 2.28 -2.67
C ASN A 313 -20.77 2.74 -3.28
N ILE A 314 -19.66 2.07 -2.95
CA ILE A 314 -18.34 2.34 -3.51
C ILE A 314 -18.26 1.89 -4.97
N ILE A 315 -18.74 0.67 -5.27
CA ILE A 315 -18.49 0.02 -6.56
C ILE A 315 -19.65 0.16 -7.57
N ASN A 316 -20.80 0.74 -7.18
CA ASN A 316 -22.02 0.75 -7.99
C ASN A 316 -21.98 1.63 -9.25
N ASN A 317 -20.96 2.46 -9.42
CA ASN A 317 -20.88 3.44 -10.51
C ASN A 317 -19.71 3.17 -11.46
N HIS A 318 -19.61 1.94 -11.93
CA HIS A 318 -18.64 1.59 -12.97
C HIS A 318 -19.03 2.18 -14.33
N GLN A 319 -18.03 2.46 -15.16
CA GLN A 319 -18.14 2.98 -16.51
C GLN A 319 -18.28 1.82 -17.52
N ASN A 320 -19.46 1.68 -18.09
CA ASN A 320 -19.72 0.69 -19.14
C ASN A 320 -18.90 0.99 -20.39
N GLN A 321 -17.94 0.13 -20.73
CA GLN A 321 -17.10 0.24 -21.93
C GLN A 321 -17.70 -0.44 -23.17
N GLY A 322 -18.81 -1.15 -23.00
CA GLY A 322 -19.53 -1.88 -24.03
C GLY A 322 -18.99 -3.30 -24.24
N TYR A 323 -19.88 -4.23 -24.60
CA TYR A 323 -19.55 -5.65 -24.72
C TYR A 323 -18.39 -5.96 -25.70
N SER A 324 -18.19 -5.14 -26.74
CA SER A 324 -17.08 -5.30 -27.68
C SER A 324 -15.71 -4.91 -27.10
N ALA A 325 -15.67 -4.03 -26.10
CA ALA A 325 -14.41 -3.56 -25.49
C ALA A 325 -13.70 -4.67 -24.68
N ILE A 326 -14.44 -5.70 -24.28
CA ILE A 326 -13.91 -6.86 -23.56
C ILE A 326 -12.84 -7.60 -24.39
N TRP A 327 -12.95 -7.61 -25.72
CA TRP A 327 -11.92 -8.22 -26.55
C TRP A 327 -10.57 -7.53 -26.43
N ASN A 328 -10.56 -6.20 -26.38
CA ASN A 328 -9.34 -5.43 -26.14
C ASN A 328 -8.85 -5.61 -24.70
N PHE A 329 -9.76 -5.77 -23.73
CA PHE A 329 -9.39 -6.09 -22.36
C PHE A 329 -8.63 -7.42 -22.28
N TYR A 330 -9.11 -8.46 -22.97
CA TYR A 330 -8.44 -9.76 -23.02
C TYR A 330 -7.08 -9.71 -23.70
N ASP A 331 -6.99 -9.03 -24.85
CA ASP A 331 -5.74 -8.85 -25.57
C ASP A 331 -4.65 -8.16 -24.74
N GLN A 332 -5.04 -7.24 -23.85
CA GLN A 332 -4.10 -6.48 -23.02
C GLN A 332 -3.80 -7.15 -21.67
N TYR A 333 -4.78 -7.81 -21.05
CA TYR A 333 -4.71 -8.16 -19.63
C TYR A 333 -5.05 -9.61 -19.30
N GLU A 334 -5.52 -10.42 -20.25
CA GLU A 334 -5.79 -11.85 -20.05
C GLU A 334 -4.91 -12.72 -20.95
N ARG A 335 -3.65 -12.34 -21.09
CA ARG A 335 -2.63 -13.20 -21.70
C ARG A 335 -1.93 -14.04 -20.64
N ASP A 336 -1.68 -15.30 -20.94
CA ASP A 336 -0.89 -16.15 -20.07
C ASP A 336 0.58 -15.68 -20.07
N THR A 337 0.91 -14.99 -18.99
CA THR A 337 2.25 -14.53 -18.63
C THR A 337 2.68 -15.12 -17.28
N TYR A 338 1.90 -16.06 -16.74
CA TYR A 338 2.02 -16.59 -15.39
C TYR A 338 2.42 -18.05 -15.37
N PHE A 339 1.75 -18.90 -16.15
CA PHE A 339 1.98 -20.35 -16.21
C PHE A 339 3.08 -20.67 -17.23
N GLU A 340 2.74 -21.16 -18.42
CA GLU A 340 3.66 -21.46 -19.51
C GLU A 340 4.31 -20.20 -20.09
N LYS A 341 3.70 -19.03 -19.89
CA LYS A 341 4.19 -17.72 -20.37
C LYS A 341 4.37 -17.67 -21.87
N ASP A 342 3.50 -18.36 -22.58
CA ASP A 342 3.52 -18.47 -24.04
C ASP A 342 2.80 -17.31 -24.73
N ASN A 343 2.22 -16.39 -23.95
CA ASN A 343 1.51 -15.20 -24.40
C ASN A 343 0.21 -15.51 -25.18
N SER A 344 -0.29 -16.74 -25.05
CA SER A 344 -1.65 -17.13 -25.44
C SER A 344 -2.69 -16.50 -24.49
N ILE A 345 -3.98 -16.66 -24.76
CA ILE A 345 -5.04 -16.22 -23.83
C ILE A 345 -5.03 -17.12 -22.60
N LEU A 346 -5.05 -16.50 -21.41
CA LEU A 346 -5.24 -17.19 -20.14
C LEU A 346 -6.69 -17.69 -20.01
N ASP A 347 -6.94 -18.85 -20.61
CA ASP A 347 -8.25 -19.49 -20.67
C ASP A 347 -8.48 -20.39 -19.46
N ARG A 348 -9.30 -19.94 -18.51
CA ARG A 348 -9.63 -20.67 -17.28
C ARG A 348 -10.28 -22.05 -17.50
N TYR A 349 -10.76 -22.35 -18.70
CA TYR A 349 -11.36 -23.62 -19.09
C TYR A 349 -10.42 -24.56 -19.88
N SER A 350 -9.24 -24.09 -20.28
CA SER A 350 -8.21 -24.89 -20.96
C SER A 350 -6.87 -24.94 -20.22
N GLU A 351 -6.62 -23.96 -19.35
CA GLU A 351 -5.39 -23.76 -18.60
C GLU A 351 -5.11 -24.90 -17.61
N LYS A 352 -3.85 -25.33 -17.56
CA LYS A 352 -3.31 -26.40 -16.71
C LYS A 352 -2.11 -25.89 -15.90
N PRO A 353 -2.35 -25.36 -14.69
CA PRO A 353 -1.31 -24.73 -13.85
C PRO A 353 -0.05 -25.56 -13.53
N SER A 354 -0.10 -26.88 -13.71
CA SER A 354 0.99 -27.81 -13.38
C SER A 354 1.62 -28.48 -14.60
N GLY A 355 1.28 -28.06 -15.82
CA GLY A 355 1.97 -28.52 -17.02
C GLY A 355 1.25 -28.14 -18.30
N ALA A 356 1.96 -28.22 -19.42
CA ALA A 356 1.55 -27.64 -20.69
C ALA A 356 0.08 -27.84 -21.08
N ASP A 357 -0.52 -26.71 -21.44
CA ASP A 357 -1.80 -26.65 -22.10
C ASP A 357 -1.86 -27.50 -23.38
N SER A 358 -3.03 -28.07 -23.61
CA SER A 358 -3.31 -28.79 -24.86
C SER A 358 -3.96 -27.89 -25.91
N ILE A 359 -4.41 -26.70 -25.51
CA ILE A 359 -5.15 -25.74 -26.30
C ILE A 359 -4.55 -24.37 -26.00
N HIS A 360 -4.14 -23.65 -27.03
CA HIS A 360 -3.59 -22.30 -26.91
C HIS A 360 -4.33 -21.40 -27.89
N PHE A 361 -4.80 -20.25 -27.41
CA PHE A 361 -5.48 -19.28 -28.26
C PHE A 361 -4.61 -18.05 -28.47
N THR A 362 -4.44 -17.68 -29.73
CA THR A 362 -3.81 -16.41 -30.09
C THR A 362 -4.82 -15.28 -29.93
N ALA A 363 -4.53 -14.35 -29.03
CA ALA A 363 -5.36 -13.17 -28.82
C ALA A 363 -5.67 -12.44 -30.14
N VAL A 364 -6.88 -11.88 -30.24
CA VAL A 364 -7.47 -11.23 -31.43
C VAL A 364 -7.76 -12.19 -32.60
N THR A 365 -6.88 -13.14 -32.87
CA THR A 365 -6.98 -14.07 -34.01
C THR A 365 -8.04 -15.14 -33.76
N ASP A 366 -8.01 -15.77 -32.59
CA ASP A 366 -8.84 -16.93 -32.27
C ASP A 366 -10.09 -16.56 -31.46
N GLN A 367 -10.52 -15.30 -31.50
CA GLN A 367 -11.75 -14.85 -30.83
C GLN A 367 -12.98 -15.19 -31.67
N CYS A 368 -14.04 -15.72 -31.06
CA CYS A 368 -15.28 -15.97 -31.80
C CYS A 368 -16.55 -16.01 -30.93
N GLY A 369 -17.71 -16.09 -31.59
CA GLY A 369 -19.02 -16.26 -30.95
C GLY A 369 -19.73 -17.58 -31.29
N THR A 370 -19.11 -18.44 -32.11
CA THR A 370 -19.69 -19.71 -32.59
C THR A 370 -18.62 -20.79 -32.62
N TYR A 371 -18.86 -21.88 -31.88
CA TYR A 371 -17.88 -22.95 -31.64
C TYR A 371 -18.57 -24.32 -31.75
N SER A 372 -17.81 -25.34 -32.13
CA SER A 372 -18.34 -26.71 -32.34
C SER A 372 -17.47 -27.82 -31.75
N THR A 373 -16.23 -27.49 -31.38
CA THR A 373 -15.26 -28.39 -30.73
C THR A 373 -14.43 -27.59 -29.74
N GLU A 374 -13.95 -28.26 -28.70
CA GLU A 374 -12.91 -27.74 -27.81
C GLU A 374 -11.65 -27.39 -28.63
N GLY A 375 -10.99 -26.29 -28.27
CA GLY A 375 -9.85 -25.72 -28.98
C GLY A 375 -10.23 -24.94 -30.24
N GLY A 376 -11.52 -24.70 -30.48
CA GLY A 376 -11.98 -24.03 -31.71
C GLY A 376 -11.73 -22.52 -31.72
N CYS A 377 -12.05 -21.85 -30.60
CA CYS A 377 -11.86 -20.42 -30.40
C CYS A 377 -12.09 -20.09 -28.91
N TYR A 378 -11.63 -18.93 -28.45
CA TYR A 378 -12.02 -18.40 -27.15
C TYR A 378 -13.20 -17.44 -27.24
N ASN A 379 -13.99 -17.37 -26.17
CA ASN A 379 -15.17 -16.54 -26.03
C ASN A 379 -15.23 -15.89 -24.64
N ARG A 380 -16.10 -14.88 -24.51
CA ARG A 380 -16.44 -14.16 -23.27
C ARG A 380 -17.40 -15.00 -22.44
N GLU A 381 -16.93 -15.56 -21.34
CA GLU A 381 -17.74 -16.34 -20.40
C GLU A 381 -18.38 -15.46 -19.34
N HIS A 382 -19.71 -15.45 -19.29
CA HIS A 382 -20.48 -14.85 -18.21
C HIS A 382 -20.49 -15.80 -17.02
N SER A 383 -19.46 -15.76 -16.17
CA SER A 383 -19.34 -16.66 -15.01
C SER A 383 -20.57 -16.61 -14.11
N PHE A 384 -21.19 -15.43 -13.93
CA PHE A 384 -22.58 -15.32 -13.51
C PHE A 384 -23.47 -15.26 -14.76
N PRO A 385 -24.26 -16.32 -15.08
CA PRO A 385 -24.90 -16.45 -16.39
C PRO A 385 -25.79 -15.27 -16.75
N LYS A 386 -25.63 -14.75 -17.98
CA LYS A 386 -26.45 -13.64 -18.47
C LYS A 386 -27.95 -13.91 -18.44
N SER A 387 -28.37 -15.17 -18.61
CA SER A 387 -29.78 -15.56 -18.51
C SER A 387 -30.35 -15.36 -17.11
N TRP A 388 -29.52 -15.37 -16.07
CA TRP A 388 -29.98 -15.19 -14.69
C TRP A 388 -30.33 -13.73 -14.37
N PHE A 389 -29.69 -12.75 -15.00
CA PHE A 389 -29.96 -11.32 -14.78
C PHE A 389 -30.80 -10.65 -15.88
N GLY A 390 -31.40 -11.43 -16.79
CA GLY A 390 -32.33 -10.91 -17.81
C GLY A 390 -31.78 -10.81 -19.23
N GLY A 391 -30.58 -11.34 -19.50
CA GLY A 391 -30.02 -11.46 -20.86
C GLY A 391 -29.00 -10.38 -21.18
N THR A 392 -29.16 -9.67 -22.30
CA THR A 392 -28.24 -8.61 -22.75
C THR A 392 -28.59 -7.28 -22.09
N VAL A 393 -28.50 -7.24 -20.76
CA VAL A 393 -28.85 -6.07 -19.93
C VAL A 393 -27.59 -5.41 -19.41
N GLU A 394 -27.42 -4.13 -19.75
CA GLU A 394 -26.30 -3.33 -19.27
C GLU A 394 -26.59 -2.75 -17.87
N PRO A 395 -25.58 -2.60 -17.01
CA PRO A 395 -24.16 -2.80 -17.34
C PRO A 395 -23.61 -4.21 -17.02
N MET A 396 -24.44 -5.12 -16.50
CA MET A 396 -24.07 -6.51 -16.16
C MET A 396 -23.57 -7.29 -17.37
N HIS A 397 -24.08 -6.98 -18.56
CA HIS A 397 -23.70 -7.69 -19.77
C HIS A 397 -22.25 -7.47 -20.17
N SER A 398 -21.63 -6.35 -19.75
CA SER A 398 -20.27 -5.95 -20.14
C SER A 398 -19.29 -5.79 -18.98
N ASP A 399 -19.68 -6.12 -17.75
CA ASP A 399 -18.85 -5.96 -16.56
C ASP A 399 -17.70 -6.99 -16.53
N VAL A 400 -16.46 -6.51 -16.69
CA VAL A 400 -15.30 -7.39 -16.77
C VAL A 400 -15.00 -8.12 -15.47
N HIS A 401 -15.52 -7.72 -14.30
CA HIS A 401 -15.26 -8.42 -13.04
C HIS A 401 -15.86 -9.84 -12.96
N HIS A 402 -16.79 -10.19 -13.85
CA HIS A 402 -17.32 -11.56 -13.93
C HIS A 402 -17.23 -12.18 -15.33
N ILE A 403 -16.63 -11.49 -16.32
CA ILE A 403 -16.54 -12.00 -17.69
C ILE A 403 -15.11 -12.39 -18.01
N PHE A 404 -14.85 -13.67 -18.18
CA PHE A 404 -13.51 -14.22 -18.39
C PHE A 404 -13.32 -14.76 -19.80
N ALA A 405 -12.11 -14.67 -20.35
CA ALA A 405 -11.77 -15.37 -21.58
C ALA A 405 -11.74 -16.89 -21.32
N THR A 406 -12.46 -17.64 -22.16
CA THR A 406 -12.55 -19.09 -22.00
C THR A 406 -12.71 -19.81 -23.33
N ASP A 407 -12.38 -21.10 -23.40
CA ASP A 407 -12.72 -21.95 -24.55
C ASP A 407 -14.23 -21.89 -24.81
N GLY A 408 -14.59 -21.52 -26.03
CA GLY A 408 -15.97 -21.31 -26.42
C GLY A 408 -16.83 -22.58 -26.31
N TYR A 409 -16.27 -23.75 -26.62
CA TYR A 409 -16.98 -25.01 -26.53
C TYR A 409 -17.19 -25.44 -25.07
N VAL A 410 -16.19 -25.31 -24.20
CA VAL A 410 -16.33 -25.59 -22.76
C VAL A 410 -17.35 -24.64 -22.14
N ASN A 411 -17.31 -23.35 -22.49
CA ASN A 411 -18.33 -22.37 -22.15
C ASN A 411 -19.75 -22.83 -22.61
N SER A 412 -19.88 -23.36 -23.82
CA SER A 412 -21.14 -23.94 -24.30
C SER A 412 -21.64 -25.12 -23.47
N LYS A 413 -20.73 -25.96 -22.96
CA LYS A 413 -21.07 -27.07 -22.06
C LYS A 413 -21.51 -26.55 -20.70
N ARG A 414 -20.83 -25.53 -20.18
CA ARG A 414 -21.19 -24.86 -18.94
C ARG A 414 -22.58 -24.24 -19.03
N SER A 415 -22.96 -23.67 -20.19
CA SER A 415 -24.30 -23.11 -20.42
C SER A 415 -24.69 -22.10 -19.32
N ASN A 416 -25.85 -22.26 -18.68
CA ASN A 416 -26.28 -21.51 -17.51
C ASN A 416 -26.42 -22.39 -16.26
N TYR A 417 -25.71 -23.52 -16.23
CA TYR A 417 -25.70 -24.41 -15.07
C TYR A 417 -24.98 -23.74 -13.90
N PRO A 418 -25.44 -23.95 -12.65
CA PRO A 418 -24.71 -23.52 -11.47
C PRO A 418 -23.31 -24.11 -11.42
N TYR A 419 -22.38 -23.37 -10.84
CA TYR A 419 -21.12 -23.97 -10.44
C TYR A 419 -21.31 -24.93 -9.26
N GLY A 420 -20.50 -25.99 -9.20
CA GLY A 420 -20.45 -26.92 -8.07
C GLY A 420 -19.67 -28.18 -8.36
N GLU A 421 -19.20 -28.87 -7.31
CA GLU A 421 -18.46 -30.12 -7.47
C GLU A 421 -19.33 -31.22 -8.10
N VAL A 422 -18.76 -31.93 -9.08
CA VAL A 422 -19.45 -32.95 -9.86
C VAL A 422 -19.21 -34.33 -9.25
N ALA A 423 -20.28 -35.04 -8.90
CA ALA A 423 -20.20 -36.45 -8.47
C ALA A 423 -20.06 -37.43 -9.65
N SER A 424 -20.78 -37.18 -10.75
CA SER A 424 -20.72 -38.02 -11.95
C SER A 424 -20.69 -37.14 -13.18
N ALA A 425 -19.54 -37.12 -13.87
CA ALA A 425 -19.33 -36.30 -15.05
C ALA A 425 -20.05 -36.89 -16.27
N SER A 426 -20.81 -36.06 -16.96
CA SER A 426 -21.31 -36.29 -18.32
C SER A 426 -20.38 -35.73 -19.38
N TYR A 427 -19.50 -34.80 -19.00
CA TYR A 427 -18.43 -34.24 -19.84
C TYR A 427 -17.24 -33.83 -18.96
N VAL A 428 -16.04 -33.96 -19.51
CA VAL A 428 -14.77 -33.50 -18.91
C VAL A 428 -13.98 -32.79 -20.02
N SER A 429 -13.58 -31.54 -19.79
CA SER A 429 -12.73 -30.78 -20.70
C SER A 429 -11.28 -31.26 -20.65
N SER A 430 -10.46 -30.79 -21.58
CA SER A 430 -9.04 -31.09 -21.67
C SER A 430 -8.23 -30.65 -20.44
N ASN A 431 -8.67 -29.60 -19.72
CA ASN A 431 -8.05 -29.18 -18.46
C ASN A 431 -8.59 -29.90 -17.22
N GLY A 432 -9.68 -30.65 -17.35
CA GLY A 432 -10.29 -31.41 -16.26
C GLY A 432 -11.52 -30.76 -15.63
N SER A 433 -11.99 -29.61 -16.14
CA SER A 433 -13.30 -29.07 -15.78
C SER A 433 -14.41 -30.04 -16.17
N LYS A 434 -15.50 -30.11 -15.40
CA LYS A 434 -16.53 -31.15 -15.54
C LYS A 434 -17.91 -30.55 -15.65
N LEU A 435 -18.78 -31.19 -16.42
CA LEU A 435 -20.22 -31.01 -16.34
C LEU A 435 -20.83 -32.32 -15.85
N GLY A 436 -21.78 -32.28 -14.94
CA GLY A 436 -22.42 -33.50 -14.46
C GLY A 436 -23.40 -33.31 -13.32
N SER A 437 -23.76 -34.42 -12.68
CA SER A 437 -24.64 -34.38 -11.51
C SER A 437 -23.91 -33.82 -10.30
N ALA A 438 -24.57 -32.91 -9.57
CA ALA A 438 -24.07 -32.30 -8.35
C ALA A 438 -23.65 -33.35 -7.30
N SER A 439 -22.53 -33.07 -6.63
CA SER A 439 -22.12 -33.84 -5.45
C SER A 439 -23.14 -33.69 -4.32
N THR A 440 -23.43 -34.81 -3.65
CA THR A 440 -24.33 -34.82 -2.48
C THR A 440 -23.83 -33.92 -1.35
N SER A 441 -22.52 -33.66 -1.27
CA SER A 441 -21.90 -32.75 -0.30
C SER A 441 -22.31 -31.28 -0.47
N LEU A 442 -22.85 -30.91 -1.64
CA LEU A 442 -23.41 -29.57 -1.86
C LEU A 442 -24.74 -29.40 -1.13
N GLY A 443 -25.53 -30.46 -0.94
CA GLY A 443 -26.93 -30.31 -0.51
C GLY A 443 -27.85 -29.78 -1.63
N TYR A 444 -27.36 -29.70 -2.87
CA TYR A 444 -28.11 -29.40 -4.08
C TYR A 444 -28.20 -30.64 -4.98
N THR A 445 -29.35 -30.83 -5.62
CA THR A 445 -29.56 -31.87 -6.64
C THR A 445 -29.83 -31.23 -7.98
N GLY A 446 -29.03 -31.56 -8.99
CA GLY A 446 -29.18 -31.01 -10.33
C GLY A 446 -27.92 -31.20 -11.15
N THR A 447 -27.86 -30.52 -12.28
CA THR A 447 -26.65 -30.44 -13.11
C THR A 447 -25.82 -29.24 -12.67
N VAL A 448 -24.51 -29.44 -12.49
CA VAL A 448 -23.55 -28.40 -12.16
C VAL A 448 -22.33 -28.49 -13.08
N PHE A 449 -21.62 -27.38 -13.19
CA PHE A 449 -20.30 -27.31 -13.82
C PHE A 449 -19.22 -27.10 -12.75
N GLU A 450 -18.14 -27.87 -12.82
CA GLU A 450 -17.00 -27.80 -11.91
C GLU A 450 -15.78 -27.29 -12.70
N PRO A 451 -15.32 -26.05 -12.50
CA PRO A 451 -14.00 -25.63 -12.96
C PRO A 451 -12.90 -26.35 -12.16
N ILE A 452 -11.67 -26.36 -12.68
CA ILE A 452 -10.53 -26.91 -11.93
C ILE A 452 -10.26 -26.12 -10.64
N ASP A 453 -9.60 -26.77 -9.69
CA ASP A 453 -9.42 -26.22 -8.33
C ASP A 453 -8.69 -24.87 -8.31
N ALA A 454 -7.77 -24.64 -9.23
CA ALA A 454 -6.95 -23.42 -9.32
C ALA A 454 -7.70 -22.16 -9.78
N PHE A 455 -8.99 -22.25 -10.12
CA PHE A 455 -9.80 -21.09 -10.50
C PHE A 455 -11.12 -21.00 -9.74
N LYS A 456 -11.36 -21.89 -8.77
CA LYS A 456 -12.61 -21.96 -8.01
C LYS A 456 -12.82 -20.69 -7.18
N GLY A 457 -11.76 -20.17 -6.57
CA GLY A 457 -11.76 -18.97 -5.75
C GLY A 457 -12.11 -17.73 -6.57
N ASP A 458 -11.60 -17.65 -7.80
CA ASP A 458 -11.82 -16.51 -8.69
C ASP A 458 -13.28 -16.41 -9.12
N PHE A 459 -13.87 -17.55 -9.50
CA PHE A 459 -15.30 -17.60 -9.76
C PHE A 459 -16.13 -17.32 -8.50
N ALA A 460 -15.66 -17.73 -7.31
CA ALA A 460 -16.34 -17.41 -6.07
C ALA A 460 -16.35 -15.90 -5.78
N ARG A 461 -15.19 -15.23 -5.92
CA ARG A 461 -15.06 -13.77 -5.76
C ARG A 461 -15.81 -13.00 -6.83
N ALA A 462 -15.95 -13.51 -8.05
CA ALA A 462 -16.83 -12.94 -9.07
C ALA A 462 -18.32 -13.03 -8.68
N TYR A 463 -18.75 -14.11 -8.05
CA TYR A 463 -20.12 -14.25 -7.53
C TYR A 463 -20.39 -13.28 -6.36
N PHE A 464 -19.49 -13.18 -5.39
CA PHE A 464 -19.62 -12.22 -4.29
C PHE A 464 -19.63 -10.77 -4.79
N TYR A 465 -18.80 -10.47 -5.79
CA TYR A 465 -18.84 -9.19 -6.51
C TYR A 465 -20.22 -8.94 -7.11
N MET A 466 -20.77 -9.87 -7.90
CA MET A 466 -22.09 -9.73 -8.51
C MET A 466 -23.18 -9.47 -7.47
N ALA A 467 -23.13 -10.20 -6.35
CA ALA A 467 -24.07 -10.04 -5.25
C ALA A 467 -24.02 -8.67 -4.58
N THR A 468 -22.85 -8.03 -4.61
CA THR A 468 -22.60 -6.75 -3.94
C THR A 468 -22.82 -5.60 -4.90
N ARG A 469 -22.19 -5.64 -6.08
CA ARG A 469 -22.27 -4.62 -7.12
C ARG A 469 -23.70 -4.34 -7.55
N TYR A 470 -24.54 -5.37 -7.61
CA TYR A 470 -25.91 -5.28 -8.09
C TYR A 470 -26.95 -5.47 -6.98
N GLN A 471 -26.59 -5.14 -5.74
CA GLN A 471 -27.47 -5.26 -4.57
C GLN A 471 -28.86 -4.63 -4.78
N ASN A 472 -28.94 -3.52 -5.53
CA ASN A 472 -30.18 -2.81 -5.81
C ASN A 472 -31.16 -3.53 -6.77
N VAL A 473 -30.71 -4.55 -7.51
CA VAL A 473 -31.53 -5.24 -8.52
C VAL A 473 -31.52 -6.76 -8.40
N ILE A 474 -30.53 -7.36 -7.73
CA ILE A 474 -30.32 -8.81 -7.71
C ILE A 474 -31.48 -9.62 -7.11
N SER A 475 -32.24 -9.05 -6.18
CA SER A 475 -33.44 -9.70 -5.61
C SER A 475 -34.50 -10.04 -6.66
N THR A 476 -34.50 -9.37 -7.82
CA THR A 476 -35.44 -9.64 -8.91
C THR A 476 -35.02 -10.79 -9.82
N TRP A 477 -33.81 -11.33 -9.65
CA TRP A 477 -33.19 -12.26 -10.61
C TRP A 477 -33.49 -13.73 -10.35
N GLU A 478 -33.87 -14.09 -9.12
CA GLU A 478 -34.20 -15.47 -8.69
C GLU A 478 -35.03 -16.20 -9.74
N LYS A 479 -36.15 -15.60 -10.17
CA LYS A 479 -37.16 -16.29 -10.99
C LYS A 479 -36.92 -16.22 -12.50
N ASN A 480 -35.78 -15.70 -12.95
CA ASN A 480 -35.51 -15.58 -14.38
C ASN A 480 -35.29 -16.94 -15.07
N THR A 481 -34.76 -17.92 -14.35
CA THR A 481 -34.56 -19.30 -14.81
C THR A 481 -34.67 -20.29 -13.64
N THR A 482 -34.85 -21.58 -13.92
CA THR A 482 -34.79 -22.61 -12.86
C THR A 482 -33.43 -22.69 -12.18
N TYR A 483 -32.34 -22.33 -12.86
CA TYR A 483 -30.99 -22.36 -12.27
C TYR A 483 -30.67 -21.12 -11.43
N SER A 484 -31.20 -19.95 -11.80
CA SER A 484 -31.13 -18.78 -10.93
C SER A 484 -31.96 -18.97 -9.67
N ASP A 485 -33.13 -19.63 -9.76
CA ASP A 485 -33.98 -19.97 -8.60
C ASP A 485 -33.31 -20.99 -7.68
N ALA A 486 -32.50 -21.90 -8.26
CA ALA A 486 -31.70 -22.83 -7.47
C ALA A 486 -30.50 -22.19 -6.75
N VAL A 487 -30.08 -20.98 -7.16
CA VAL A 487 -28.83 -20.35 -6.69
C VAL A 487 -29.09 -19.10 -5.86
N LEU A 488 -30.11 -18.33 -6.21
CA LEU A 488 -30.49 -17.07 -5.59
C LEU A 488 -31.73 -17.27 -4.72
N ASN A 489 -31.81 -16.60 -3.58
CA ASN A 489 -32.91 -16.73 -2.62
C ASN A 489 -33.93 -15.57 -2.66
N GLY A 490 -33.87 -14.75 -3.71
CA GLY A 490 -34.78 -13.62 -3.91
C GLY A 490 -34.54 -12.39 -3.01
N THR A 491 -33.49 -12.37 -2.19
CA THR A 491 -33.16 -11.22 -1.32
C THR A 491 -31.97 -10.41 -1.84
N SER A 492 -31.90 -9.13 -1.48
CA SER A 492 -30.76 -8.27 -1.82
C SER A 492 -29.60 -8.39 -0.82
N ASP A 493 -29.85 -8.89 0.40
CA ASP A 493 -28.84 -8.98 1.45
C ASP A 493 -28.14 -10.35 1.41
N VAL A 494 -28.88 -11.43 1.66
CA VAL A 494 -28.35 -12.79 1.69
C VAL A 494 -28.05 -13.31 0.29
N VAL A 495 -28.84 -12.92 -0.72
CA VAL A 495 -28.69 -13.21 -2.16
C VAL A 495 -28.72 -14.69 -2.55
N PHE A 496 -27.86 -15.51 -1.96
CA PHE A 496 -27.60 -16.89 -2.34
C PHE A 496 -28.34 -17.88 -1.46
N GLU A 497 -28.67 -19.03 -2.04
CA GLU A 497 -29.13 -20.20 -1.29
C GLU A 497 -28.02 -20.75 -0.38
N PRO A 498 -28.35 -21.39 0.77
CA PRO A 498 -27.35 -21.85 1.75
C PRO A 498 -26.29 -22.80 1.18
N TRP A 499 -26.62 -23.60 0.18
CA TRP A 499 -25.66 -24.50 -0.45
C TRP A 499 -24.60 -23.74 -1.27
N VAL A 500 -25.02 -22.65 -1.93
CA VAL A 500 -24.15 -21.83 -2.77
C VAL A 500 -23.18 -21.05 -1.90
N ILE A 501 -23.67 -20.35 -0.87
CA ILE A 501 -22.79 -19.56 0.01
C ILE A 501 -21.73 -20.44 0.68
N ASN A 502 -22.11 -21.64 1.15
CA ASN A 502 -21.17 -22.60 1.74
C ASN A 502 -20.12 -23.07 0.73
N MET A 503 -20.52 -23.31 -0.52
CA MET A 503 -19.60 -23.70 -1.60
C MET A 503 -18.67 -22.55 -1.97
N LEU A 504 -19.18 -21.33 -2.18
CA LEU A 504 -18.40 -20.15 -2.56
C LEU A 504 -17.38 -19.79 -1.46
N LYS A 505 -17.76 -19.84 -0.18
CA LYS A 505 -16.84 -19.62 0.94
C LYS A 505 -15.73 -20.69 0.96
N ARG A 506 -16.08 -21.97 0.78
CA ARG A 506 -15.09 -23.06 0.69
C ARG A 506 -14.14 -22.88 -0.49
N TRP A 507 -14.66 -22.51 -1.67
CA TRP A 507 -13.85 -22.26 -2.86
C TRP A 507 -12.92 -21.07 -2.66
N HIS A 508 -13.43 -19.96 -2.12
CA HIS A 508 -12.63 -18.80 -1.76
C HIS A 508 -11.47 -19.12 -0.79
N GLN A 509 -11.73 -19.95 0.23
CA GLN A 509 -10.72 -20.35 1.22
C GLN A 509 -9.67 -21.30 0.63
N ASN A 510 -10.10 -22.26 -0.21
CA ASN A 510 -9.22 -23.28 -0.77
C ASN A 510 -8.41 -22.78 -1.97
N ASP A 511 -8.86 -21.70 -2.60
CA ASP A 511 -8.19 -21.04 -3.73
C ASP A 511 -8.06 -19.53 -3.41
N PRO A 512 -7.06 -19.14 -2.58
CA PRO A 512 -6.87 -17.76 -2.13
C PRO A 512 -6.51 -16.81 -3.27
N VAL A 513 -6.68 -15.50 -3.05
CA VAL A 513 -6.36 -14.49 -4.07
C VAL A 513 -4.89 -14.55 -4.46
N ASP A 514 -4.64 -14.69 -5.75
CA ASP A 514 -3.30 -14.77 -6.33
C ASP A 514 -2.88 -13.47 -7.06
N ALA A 515 -1.70 -13.51 -7.69
CA ALA A 515 -1.18 -12.37 -8.44
C ALA A 515 -1.96 -12.12 -9.75
N ILE A 516 -2.53 -13.17 -10.34
CA ILE A 516 -3.29 -13.10 -11.59
C ILE A 516 -4.57 -12.30 -11.34
N GLU A 517 -5.30 -12.61 -10.27
CA GLU A 517 -6.50 -11.90 -9.89
C GLU A 517 -6.25 -10.46 -9.49
N ARG A 518 -5.19 -10.18 -8.72
CA ARG A 518 -4.83 -8.81 -8.35
C ARG A 518 -4.53 -7.96 -9.59
N ALA A 519 -3.70 -8.47 -10.50
CA ALA A 519 -3.40 -7.77 -11.75
C ALA A 519 -4.65 -7.54 -12.61
N ARG A 520 -5.53 -8.55 -12.69
CA ARG A 520 -6.80 -8.43 -13.40
C ARG A 520 -7.74 -7.41 -12.75
N ASN A 521 -7.78 -7.34 -11.42
CA ASN A 521 -8.61 -6.38 -10.68
C ASN A 521 -8.11 -4.93 -10.87
N ASP A 522 -6.80 -4.72 -10.89
CA ASP A 522 -6.19 -3.43 -11.24
C ASP A 522 -6.50 -3.03 -12.69
N ALA A 523 -6.37 -3.96 -13.63
CA ALA A 523 -6.74 -3.73 -15.03
C ALA A 523 -8.23 -3.40 -15.17
N ALA A 524 -9.11 -4.12 -14.47
CA ALA A 524 -10.54 -3.87 -14.47
C ALA A 524 -10.87 -2.49 -13.88
N PHE A 525 -10.18 -2.05 -12.83
CA PHE A 525 -10.31 -0.70 -12.31
C PHE A 525 -9.94 0.36 -13.35
N ASN A 526 -8.84 0.17 -14.07
CA ASN A 526 -8.47 1.09 -15.16
C ASN A 526 -9.45 1.04 -16.34
N HIS A 527 -10.07 -0.11 -16.60
CA HIS A 527 -11.02 -0.30 -17.69
C HIS A 527 -12.39 0.32 -17.41
N GLN A 528 -12.97 0.04 -16.23
CA GLN A 528 -14.35 0.41 -15.91
C GLN A 528 -14.52 1.21 -14.61
N GLY A 529 -13.43 1.62 -13.96
CA GLY A 529 -13.46 2.59 -12.85
C GLY A 529 -13.95 2.04 -11.50
N ASN A 530 -14.13 0.73 -11.37
CA ASN A 530 -14.45 0.10 -10.09
C ASN A 530 -13.63 -1.18 -9.84
N ARG A 531 -13.50 -1.55 -8.57
CA ARG A 531 -12.76 -2.73 -8.11
C ARG A 531 -13.69 -3.85 -7.65
N ASN A 532 -13.19 -5.09 -7.65
CA ASN A 532 -13.79 -6.20 -6.95
C ASN A 532 -13.27 -6.21 -5.49
N PRO A 533 -14.11 -5.83 -4.49
CA PRO A 533 -13.67 -5.75 -3.11
C PRO A 533 -13.18 -7.07 -2.53
N TYR A 534 -13.65 -8.20 -3.06
CA TYR A 534 -13.28 -9.52 -2.55
C TYR A 534 -11.94 -10.02 -3.09
N VAL A 535 -11.36 -9.30 -4.07
CA VAL A 535 -9.98 -9.50 -4.54
C VAL A 535 -9.03 -8.60 -3.75
N ASP A 536 -9.39 -7.34 -3.52
CA ASP A 536 -8.57 -6.41 -2.72
C ASP A 536 -8.58 -6.75 -1.22
N HIS A 537 -9.74 -7.21 -0.72
CA HIS A 537 -10.02 -7.55 0.67
C HIS A 537 -10.71 -8.93 0.76
N PRO A 538 -9.94 -10.03 0.62
CA PRO A 538 -10.46 -11.39 0.75
C PRO A 538 -11.24 -11.61 2.07
N GLU A 539 -10.80 -10.98 3.15
CA GLU A 539 -11.42 -11.03 4.47
C GLU A 539 -12.86 -10.53 4.51
N TYR A 540 -13.29 -9.70 3.54
CA TYR A 540 -14.67 -9.26 3.43
C TYR A 540 -15.63 -10.39 3.09
N VAL A 541 -15.15 -11.53 2.56
CA VAL A 541 -15.99 -12.71 2.38
C VAL A 541 -16.53 -13.18 3.73
N GLU A 542 -15.65 -13.44 4.71
CA GLU A 542 -16.06 -13.89 6.05
C GLU A 542 -16.73 -12.78 6.86
N ALA A 543 -16.36 -11.52 6.64
CA ALA A 543 -16.98 -10.40 7.35
C ALA A 543 -18.45 -10.17 6.97
N ILE A 544 -18.89 -10.62 5.78
CA ILE A 544 -20.24 -10.40 5.25
C ILE A 544 -21.10 -11.67 5.29
N TRP A 545 -20.54 -12.81 4.88
CA TRP A 545 -21.29 -13.98 4.39
C TRP A 545 -21.33 -15.15 5.37
#